data_AF-A0A7S2HJV8-F1
#
_entry.id   AF-A0A7S2HJV8-F1
#
_cell.length_a   1.000
_cell.length_b   1.000
_cell.length_c   1.000
_cell.angle_alpha   90.00
_cell.angle_beta   90.00
_cell.angle_gamma   90.00
#
_symmetry.space_group_name_H-M   'P 1'
#
loop_
_entity.id
_entity.type
_entity.pdbx_description
1 polymer ?
#
loop_
_entity_poly.entity_id
_entity_poly.type
_entity_poly.pdbx_seq_one_letter_code
_entity_poly.pdbx_strand_id
1 'polypeptide(L)'
;DWDFIPPPAWVDSEGERHLEAWCRTPLTLLVRPDEGSLGAAMRAASQAERASLLQDVLSSGCADPNFPPLYWSSPAIHACLEGDVVSLDQLKENGCNLRQSVEWGLQAEPKFDLVHAAAFNGQEDILRYLREDFPPSFFQRVDALGNNALHTLLSSSKDMGTARFLLEQEVDGFAFNHDKRSPLSMAIEVLPELAQLLLEKKSRFEYSWWGMDVYWFSYDGVVLPLEPRNDGDACGLDGSCGPVQVRDQNGALTTIENLIIENEAKPLLETALMLDLIDRKWRNFASDMYWSRVAKFTLMLGATFVSSIAETGSLVSYVAQLTAVSAWALNLQVEVSRSKSLQERLKNLNILDVLDYFHLTAVPLLQALLLAELAGVDVHLPGEPLAVGVLQISLSLRLLSYISISRALGPLCVTVLAMLYDALRFSGLLIIVFFGFANGFYTLIHYGNTEESLAALDFDYSYTGIMTEMGIWLCGQAGLDVVQGLSEETQVGVQLLFWTFLASSYFVLLNLLIAIFNTTYERIISNSIPEWLYVKLATMLEFESDAENPGVQKYDWLAG
;
A
#
# COMPACT_ATOMS: atom_id res chain seq x y z
N ASP A 1 31.88 6.54 -47.10
CA ASP A 1 31.91 5.54 -46.05
C ASP A 1 31.34 6.15 -44.79
N TRP A 2 30.12 5.74 -44.44
CA TRP A 2 29.39 6.15 -43.25
C TRP A 2 29.44 5.06 -42.15
N ASP A 3 30.13 3.95 -42.41
CA ASP A 3 30.23 2.80 -41.51
C ASP A 3 31.40 3.00 -40.53
N PHE A 4 31.33 4.09 -39.79
CA PHE A 4 32.28 4.38 -38.73
C PHE A 4 31.56 4.81 -37.46
N ILE A 5 32.15 4.44 -36.33
CA ILE A 5 31.77 4.95 -35.02
C ILE A 5 32.84 6.00 -34.66
N PRO A 6 32.49 7.29 -34.45
CA PRO A 6 33.44 8.27 -33.94
C PRO A 6 34.05 7.74 -32.64
N PRO A 7 35.33 8.07 -32.34
CA PRO A 7 36.23 7.22 -31.56
C PRO A 7 35.58 6.62 -30.31
N PRO A 8 35.84 5.32 -30.03
CA PRO A 8 35.18 4.59 -28.97
C PRO A 8 35.42 5.25 -27.61
N ALA A 9 34.58 4.89 -26.65
CA ALA A 9 34.86 5.06 -25.24
C ALA A 9 36.34 4.79 -24.98
N TRP A 10 37.06 5.79 -24.46
CA TRP A 10 38.42 5.54 -24.04
C TRP A 10 38.33 4.68 -22.77
N VAL A 11 38.91 3.48 -22.85
CA VAL A 11 39.13 2.61 -21.70
C VAL A 11 40.28 3.21 -20.91
N ASP A 12 40.00 3.70 -19.71
CA ASP A 12 41.05 4.24 -18.86
C ASP A 12 42.06 3.15 -18.45
N SER A 13 43.11 3.55 -17.74
CA SER A 13 44.12 2.61 -17.25
C SER A 13 43.59 1.55 -16.29
N GLU A 14 42.37 1.72 -15.78
CA GLU A 14 41.71 0.84 -14.80
C GLU A 14 40.78 -0.18 -15.50
N GLY A 15 40.55 -0.04 -16.81
CA GLY A 15 39.65 -0.90 -17.56
C GLY A 15 38.21 -0.38 -17.63
N GLU A 16 37.94 0.81 -17.07
CA GLU A 16 36.63 1.43 -17.06
C GLU A 16 36.38 2.15 -18.40
N ARG A 17 35.20 1.92 -18.98
CA ARG A 17 34.81 2.47 -20.29
C ARG A 17 34.13 3.82 -20.10
N HIS A 18 34.82 4.93 -20.40
CA HIS A 18 34.23 6.28 -20.32
C HIS A 18 33.63 6.71 -21.66
N LEU A 19 32.40 7.27 -21.65
CA LEU A 19 31.67 7.84 -22.81
C LEU A 19 31.04 6.86 -23.82
N GLU A 20 30.96 5.57 -23.51
CA GLU A 20 30.40 4.53 -24.40
C GLU A 20 28.95 4.81 -24.83
N ALA A 21 28.15 5.44 -23.97
CA ALA A 21 26.75 5.74 -24.24
C ALA A 21 26.49 6.78 -25.35
N TRP A 22 27.53 7.38 -25.96
CA TRP A 22 27.38 8.56 -26.83
C TRP A 22 27.92 8.40 -28.26
N CYS A 23 28.65 7.32 -28.56
CA CYS A 23 29.20 7.10 -29.91
C CYS A 23 28.15 6.45 -30.81
N ARG A 24 27.85 7.10 -31.96
CA ARG A 24 26.82 6.68 -32.91
C ARG A 24 27.30 6.84 -34.32
N THR A 25 26.83 5.96 -35.21
CA THR A 25 27.09 6.13 -36.64
C THR A 25 26.33 7.35 -37.16
N PRO A 26 26.84 8.00 -38.22
CA PRO A 26 26.11 9.06 -38.92
C PRO A 26 24.68 8.63 -39.32
N LEU A 27 24.50 7.37 -39.73
CA LEU A 27 23.20 6.82 -40.11
C LEU A 27 22.22 6.82 -38.92
N THR A 28 22.69 6.43 -37.73
CA THR A 28 21.91 6.46 -36.50
C THR A 28 21.49 7.87 -36.10
N LEU A 29 22.34 8.88 -36.34
CA LEU A 29 22.02 10.29 -36.06
C LEU A 29 20.96 10.86 -37.03
N LEU A 30 20.79 10.27 -38.22
CA LEU A 30 19.67 10.64 -39.12
C LEU A 30 18.34 10.14 -38.59
N VAL A 31 18.31 8.92 -38.05
CA VAL A 31 17.13 8.30 -37.45
C VAL A 31 16.76 9.02 -36.14
N ARG A 32 17.75 9.25 -35.28
CA ARG A 32 17.60 9.85 -33.94
C ARG A 32 18.43 11.13 -33.78
N PRO A 33 17.94 12.27 -34.30
CA PRO A 33 18.71 13.52 -34.40
C PRO A 33 18.74 14.31 -33.10
N ASP A 34 17.85 14.04 -32.16
CA ASP A 34 17.71 14.75 -30.89
C ASP A 34 18.82 14.44 -29.88
N GLU A 35 19.55 13.35 -30.09
CA GLU A 35 20.59 12.87 -29.20
C GLU A 35 21.98 12.84 -29.86
N GLY A 36 23.00 13.26 -29.12
CA GLY A 36 24.40 13.32 -29.57
C GLY A 36 24.87 14.71 -30.01
N SER A 37 26.13 14.79 -30.46
CA SER A 37 26.80 16.07 -30.78
C SER A 37 26.24 16.80 -32.00
N LEU A 38 25.47 16.11 -32.86
CA LEU A 38 24.86 16.69 -34.05
C LEU A 38 23.45 17.24 -33.81
N GLY A 39 22.86 17.08 -32.62
CA GLY A 39 21.45 17.43 -32.43
C GLY A 39 21.13 18.91 -32.61
N ALA A 40 22.06 19.82 -32.32
CA ALA A 40 21.87 21.24 -32.62
C ALA A 40 21.82 21.53 -34.13
N ALA A 41 22.56 20.78 -34.95
CA ALA A 41 22.61 20.94 -36.40
C ALA A 41 21.43 20.23 -37.09
N MET A 42 21.00 19.09 -36.56
CA MET A 42 19.94 18.26 -37.15
C MET A 42 18.52 18.68 -36.74
N ARG A 43 18.34 19.47 -35.67
CA ARG A 43 17.02 20.00 -35.24
C ARG A 43 16.29 20.81 -36.31
N ALA A 44 17.00 21.38 -37.28
CA ALA A 44 16.40 22.17 -38.35
C ALA A 44 15.87 21.31 -39.51
N ALA A 45 16.28 20.05 -39.62
CA ALA A 45 15.88 19.16 -40.70
C ALA A 45 14.51 18.52 -40.40
N SER A 46 13.58 18.64 -41.33
CA SER A 46 12.28 17.96 -41.26
C SER A 46 12.43 16.44 -41.35
N GLN A 47 11.47 15.68 -40.81
CA GLN A 47 11.47 14.22 -40.91
C GLN A 47 11.52 13.73 -42.36
N ALA A 48 10.86 14.44 -43.29
CA ALA A 48 10.89 14.13 -44.71
C ALA A 48 12.28 14.32 -45.33
N GLU A 49 13.00 15.40 -44.96
CA GLU A 49 14.38 15.62 -45.41
C GLU A 49 15.33 14.55 -44.85
N ARG A 50 15.15 14.16 -43.57
CA ARG A 50 15.94 13.09 -42.95
C ARG A 50 15.69 11.74 -43.64
N ALA A 51 14.43 11.39 -43.90
CA ALA A 51 14.05 10.16 -44.60
C ALA A 51 14.55 10.15 -46.07
N SER A 52 14.53 11.29 -46.76
CA SER A 52 15.11 11.42 -48.10
C SER A 52 16.62 11.19 -48.08
N LEU A 53 17.32 11.81 -47.13
CA LEU A 53 18.76 11.66 -46.99
C LEU A 53 19.14 10.23 -46.58
N LEU A 54 18.36 9.59 -45.70
CA LEU A 54 18.52 8.19 -45.31
C LEU A 54 18.45 7.29 -46.55
N GLN A 55 17.44 7.48 -47.41
CA GLN A 55 17.29 6.74 -48.65
C GLN A 55 18.44 6.97 -49.64
N ASP A 56 18.90 8.21 -49.81
CA ASP A 56 20.02 8.54 -50.70
C ASP A 56 21.33 7.87 -50.25
N VAL A 57 21.60 7.87 -48.94
CA VAL A 57 22.80 7.27 -48.35
C VAL A 57 22.78 5.74 -48.49
N LEU A 58 21.64 5.11 -48.22
CA LEU A 58 21.50 3.65 -48.33
C LEU A 58 21.55 3.18 -49.79
N SER A 59 20.82 3.86 -50.69
CA SER A 59 20.78 3.49 -52.12
C SER A 59 22.11 3.70 -52.85
N SER A 60 22.95 4.63 -52.39
CA SER A 60 24.29 4.83 -52.92
C SER A 60 25.32 3.80 -52.41
N GLY A 61 24.95 2.93 -51.46
CA GLY A 61 25.86 1.96 -50.84
C GLY A 61 26.94 2.62 -49.99
N CYS A 62 26.70 3.85 -49.51
CA CYS A 62 27.65 4.58 -48.68
C CYS A 62 27.63 4.15 -47.21
N ALA A 63 26.58 3.44 -46.78
CA ALA A 63 26.37 2.92 -45.44
C ALA A 63 25.74 1.53 -45.49
N ASP A 64 26.11 0.65 -44.57
CA ASP A 64 25.43 -0.62 -44.30
C ASP A 64 24.32 -0.38 -43.25
N PRO A 65 23.05 -0.68 -43.54
CA PRO A 65 21.96 -0.53 -42.57
C PRO A 65 22.07 -1.45 -41.35
N ASN A 66 22.99 -2.41 -41.36
CA ASN A 66 23.30 -3.30 -40.24
C ASN A 66 24.55 -2.87 -39.46
N PHE A 67 25.23 -1.80 -39.85
CA PHE A 67 26.44 -1.38 -39.15
C PHE A 67 26.12 -0.41 -38.00
N PRO A 68 26.67 -0.62 -36.80
CA PRO A 68 27.45 -1.78 -36.36
C PRO A 68 26.58 -3.01 -36.03
N PRO A 69 27.04 -4.24 -36.33
CA PRO A 69 26.18 -5.43 -36.31
C PRO A 69 25.78 -5.92 -34.93
N LEU A 70 26.61 -5.66 -33.91
CA LEU A 70 26.40 -6.15 -32.54
C LEU A 70 26.24 -5.02 -31.54
N TYR A 71 26.43 -3.76 -31.93
CA TYR A 71 26.47 -2.67 -30.96
C TYR A 71 25.12 -1.94 -30.93
N TRP A 72 24.63 -1.57 -29.76
CA TRP A 72 23.30 -0.98 -29.59
C TRP A 72 23.04 0.28 -30.43
N SER A 73 24.10 0.97 -30.88
CA SER A 73 23.95 2.12 -31.76
C SER A 73 23.58 1.76 -33.21
N SER A 74 23.07 0.55 -33.47
CA SER A 74 22.50 0.16 -34.75
C SER A 74 21.33 1.07 -35.14
N PRO A 75 21.25 1.56 -36.40
CA PRO A 75 20.20 2.48 -36.84
C PRO A 75 18.79 1.94 -36.59
N ALA A 76 18.57 0.63 -36.73
CA ALA A 76 17.26 0.02 -36.51
C ALA A 76 16.84 0.03 -35.04
N ILE A 77 17.77 -0.20 -34.10
CA ILE A 77 17.50 -0.10 -32.66
C ILE A 77 17.05 1.31 -32.32
N HIS A 78 17.73 2.32 -32.87
CA HIS A 78 17.36 3.72 -32.66
C HIS A 78 16.03 4.10 -33.32
N ALA A 79 15.71 3.55 -34.49
CA ALA A 79 14.39 3.73 -35.10
C ALA A 79 13.29 3.17 -34.18
N CYS A 80 13.54 2.01 -33.58
CA CYS A 80 12.64 1.40 -32.60
C CYS A 80 12.52 2.19 -31.31
N LEU A 81 13.61 2.76 -30.79
CA LEU A 81 13.58 3.63 -29.60
C LEU A 81 12.79 4.93 -29.86
N GLU A 82 12.92 5.50 -31.06
CA GLU A 82 12.25 6.76 -31.43
C GLU A 82 10.80 6.61 -31.85
N GLY A 83 10.37 5.41 -32.26
CA GLY A 83 9.05 5.23 -32.84
C GLY A 83 8.99 5.60 -34.34
N ASP A 84 10.13 5.73 -35.02
CA ASP A 84 10.18 6.16 -36.42
C ASP A 84 10.00 4.98 -37.39
N VAL A 85 8.74 4.57 -37.57
CA VAL A 85 8.34 3.47 -38.46
C VAL A 85 8.82 3.71 -39.90
N VAL A 86 8.83 4.95 -40.37
CA VAL A 86 9.24 5.30 -41.74
C VAL A 86 10.72 5.01 -41.94
N SER A 87 11.57 5.45 -41.01
CA SER A 87 13.01 5.16 -41.06
C SER A 87 13.29 3.66 -40.94
N LEU A 88 12.56 2.94 -40.09
CA LEU A 88 12.71 1.49 -39.94
C LEU A 88 12.34 0.73 -41.22
N ASP A 89 11.27 1.16 -41.90
CA ASP A 89 10.82 0.59 -43.17
C ASP A 89 11.85 0.83 -44.29
N GLN A 90 12.39 2.05 -44.38
CA GLN A 90 13.48 2.35 -45.31
C GLN A 90 14.74 1.51 -45.03
N LEU A 91 15.11 1.32 -43.76
CA LEU A 91 16.22 0.44 -43.39
C LEU A 91 15.95 -1.00 -43.86
N LYS A 92 14.74 -1.53 -43.62
CA LYS A 92 14.32 -2.86 -44.06
C LYS A 92 14.38 -3.01 -45.58
N GLU A 93 13.85 -2.05 -46.34
CA GLU A 93 13.89 -2.06 -47.81
C GLU A 93 15.32 -2.12 -48.37
N ASN A 94 16.28 -1.51 -47.66
CA ASN A 94 17.69 -1.52 -48.02
C ASN A 94 18.49 -2.70 -47.42
N GLY A 95 17.81 -3.73 -46.89
CA GLY A 95 18.44 -4.97 -46.43
C GLY A 95 18.86 -4.99 -44.96
N CYS A 96 18.27 -4.14 -44.11
CA CYS A 96 18.45 -4.24 -42.67
C CYS A 96 17.90 -5.58 -42.13
N ASN A 97 18.69 -6.25 -41.31
CA ASN A 97 18.32 -7.46 -40.61
C ASN A 97 17.50 -7.10 -39.37
N LEU A 98 16.17 -7.12 -39.50
CA LEU A 98 15.25 -6.88 -38.39
C LEU A 98 15.29 -7.97 -37.28
N ARG A 99 16.00 -9.07 -37.50
CA ARG A 99 16.25 -10.11 -36.48
C ARG A 99 17.55 -9.89 -35.71
N GLN A 100 18.27 -8.80 -35.97
CA GLN A 100 19.51 -8.50 -35.27
C GLN A 100 19.26 -8.35 -33.76
N SER A 101 20.25 -8.78 -32.99
CA SER A 101 20.33 -8.58 -31.56
C SER A 101 21.67 -7.90 -31.26
N VAL A 102 21.65 -7.00 -30.29
CA VAL A 102 22.74 -6.09 -29.98
C VAL A 102 23.14 -6.20 -28.51
N GLU A 103 24.37 -5.80 -28.23
CA GLU A 103 24.91 -5.53 -26.90
C GLU A 103 24.17 -4.34 -26.32
N TRP A 104 23.50 -4.51 -25.17
CA TRP A 104 22.80 -3.43 -24.48
C TRP A 104 23.31 -3.28 -23.06
N GLY A 105 23.92 -2.13 -22.74
CA GLY A 105 24.52 -1.88 -21.43
C GLY A 105 25.64 -2.87 -21.07
N LEU A 106 25.75 -3.22 -19.79
CA LEU A 106 26.73 -4.20 -19.26
C LEU A 106 26.29 -5.67 -19.43
N GLN A 107 25.42 -5.96 -20.41
CA GLN A 107 24.98 -7.33 -20.66
C GLN A 107 26.12 -8.19 -21.21
N ALA A 108 26.18 -9.44 -20.75
CA ALA A 108 27.25 -10.38 -21.12
C ALA A 108 27.17 -10.86 -22.58
N GLU A 109 25.98 -10.79 -23.20
CA GLU A 109 25.73 -11.28 -24.56
C GLU A 109 24.82 -10.32 -25.35
N PRO A 110 25.00 -10.20 -26.68
CA PRO A 110 24.20 -9.32 -27.54
C PRO A 110 22.81 -9.92 -27.85
N LYS A 111 21.95 -10.01 -26.84
CA LYS A 111 20.60 -10.60 -26.94
C LYS A 111 19.47 -9.57 -26.93
N PHE A 112 19.78 -8.30 -26.77
CA PHE A 112 18.77 -7.24 -26.79
C PHE A 112 18.31 -7.00 -28.23
N ASP A 113 17.02 -7.15 -28.52
CA ASP A 113 16.50 -7.04 -29.90
C ASP A 113 15.62 -5.80 -30.11
N LEU A 114 15.09 -5.65 -31.33
CA LEU A 114 14.22 -4.54 -31.71
C LEU A 114 12.93 -4.45 -30.88
N VAL A 115 12.40 -5.59 -30.40
CA VAL A 115 11.19 -5.62 -29.56
C VAL A 115 11.50 -5.04 -28.19
N HIS A 116 12.64 -5.41 -27.59
CA HIS A 116 13.09 -4.83 -26.33
C HIS A 116 13.34 -3.32 -26.48
N ALA A 117 13.94 -2.88 -27.59
CA ALA A 117 14.18 -1.46 -27.88
C ALA A 117 12.88 -0.66 -27.98
N ALA A 118 11.90 -1.15 -28.74
CA ALA A 118 10.59 -0.50 -28.85
C ALA A 118 9.84 -0.48 -27.52
N ALA A 119 9.88 -1.58 -26.77
CA ALA A 119 9.24 -1.68 -25.45
C ALA A 119 9.88 -0.72 -24.42
N PHE A 120 11.21 -0.54 -24.47
CA PHE A 120 11.96 0.35 -23.58
C PHE A 120 11.43 1.78 -23.59
N ASN A 121 11.02 2.30 -24.76
CA ASN A 121 10.46 3.65 -24.90
C ASN A 121 8.92 3.67 -25.08
N GLY A 122 8.25 2.53 -25.03
CA GLY A 122 6.78 2.47 -25.14
C GLY A 122 6.28 2.76 -26.57
N GLN A 123 7.02 2.30 -27.58
CA GLN A 123 6.72 2.57 -28.99
C GLN A 123 5.79 1.51 -29.58
N GLU A 124 4.49 1.60 -29.25
CA GLU A 124 3.47 0.66 -29.71
C GLU A 124 3.40 0.52 -31.24
N ASP A 125 3.54 1.63 -31.98
CA ASP A 125 3.47 1.66 -33.44
C ASP A 125 4.57 0.81 -34.09
N ILE A 126 5.79 0.84 -33.53
CA ILE A 126 6.91 0.00 -33.98
C ILE A 126 6.62 -1.47 -33.69
N LEU A 127 6.07 -1.79 -32.51
CA LEU A 127 5.74 -3.17 -32.18
C LEU A 127 4.64 -3.72 -33.10
N ARG A 128 3.65 -2.89 -33.47
CA ARG A 128 2.63 -3.22 -34.46
C ARG A 128 3.24 -3.46 -35.83
N TYR A 129 4.15 -2.59 -36.28
CA TYR A 129 4.90 -2.76 -37.52
C TYR A 129 5.71 -4.07 -37.53
N LEU A 130 6.51 -4.33 -36.50
CA LEU A 130 7.29 -5.57 -36.38
C LEU A 130 6.41 -6.83 -36.37
N ARG A 131 5.17 -6.72 -35.87
CA ARG A 131 4.23 -7.84 -35.83
C ARG A 131 3.74 -8.25 -37.22
N GLU A 132 3.78 -7.37 -38.21
CA GLU A 132 3.43 -7.69 -39.60
C GLU A 132 4.43 -8.70 -40.22
N ASP A 133 5.71 -8.59 -39.84
CA ASP A 133 6.78 -9.46 -40.37
C ASP A 133 7.10 -10.66 -39.49
N PHE A 134 6.81 -10.59 -38.20
CA PHE A 134 7.23 -11.59 -37.21
C PHE A 134 6.06 -12.28 -36.50
N PRO A 135 6.16 -13.58 -36.21
CA PRO A 135 5.16 -14.30 -35.41
C PRO A 135 5.22 -13.89 -33.93
N PRO A 136 4.17 -14.18 -33.13
CA PRO A 136 4.13 -13.87 -31.69
C PRO A 136 5.33 -14.43 -30.90
N SER A 137 5.84 -15.61 -31.27
CA SER A 137 7.01 -16.22 -30.64
C SER A 137 8.29 -15.37 -30.74
N PHE A 138 8.36 -14.42 -31.67
CA PHE A 138 9.46 -13.46 -31.75
C PHE A 138 9.43 -12.47 -30.58
N PHE A 139 8.25 -12.08 -30.11
CA PHE A 139 8.06 -11.15 -28.99
C PHE A 139 8.32 -11.79 -27.63
N GLN A 140 8.34 -13.13 -27.56
CA GLN A 140 8.59 -13.91 -26.35
C GLN A 140 10.09 -14.13 -26.07
N ARG A 141 10.98 -13.60 -26.91
CA ARG A 141 12.41 -13.69 -26.69
C ARG A 141 12.82 -12.96 -25.43
N VAL A 142 13.92 -13.43 -24.86
CA VAL A 142 14.53 -12.84 -23.67
C VAL A 142 15.93 -12.34 -23.98
N ASP A 143 16.33 -11.25 -23.33
CA ASP A 143 17.67 -10.70 -23.40
C ASP A 143 18.69 -11.54 -22.60
N ALA A 144 19.92 -11.03 -22.45
CA ALA A 144 20.99 -11.75 -21.74
C ALA A 144 20.76 -11.85 -20.22
N LEU A 145 19.86 -11.04 -19.67
CA LEU A 145 19.45 -11.06 -18.26
C LEU A 145 18.17 -11.88 -18.06
N GLY A 146 17.65 -12.52 -19.10
CA GLY A 146 16.37 -13.23 -19.05
C GLY A 146 15.16 -12.29 -19.02
N ASN A 147 15.34 -10.99 -19.28
CA ASN A 147 14.23 -10.06 -19.39
C ASN A 147 13.53 -10.28 -20.72
N ASN A 148 12.21 -10.45 -20.69
CA ASN A 148 11.39 -10.27 -21.89
C ASN A 148 11.03 -8.79 -22.09
N ALA A 149 10.39 -8.47 -23.21
CA ALA A 149 9.99 -7.11 -23.54
C ALA A 149 9.15 -6.39 -22.45
N LEU A 150 8.33 -7.12 -21.67
CA LEU A 150 7.55 -6.53 -20.58
C LEU A 150 8.42 -6.08 -19.41
N HIS A 151 9.48 -6.83 -19.06
CA HIS A 151 10.44 -6.39 -18.05
C HIS A 151 11.11 -5.07 -18.48
N THR A 152 11.54 -5.01 -19.74
CA THR A 152 12.19 -3.81 -20.30
C THR A 152 11.24 -2.61 -20.28
N LEU A 153 9.98 -2.79 -20.69
CA LEU A 153 8.95 -1.76 -20.61
C LEU A 153 8.76 -1.24 -19.18
N LEU A 154 8.63 -2.15 -18.20
CA LEU A 154 8.39 -1.78 -16.81
C LEU A 154 9.60 -1.12 -16.15
N SER A 155 10.81 -1.47 -16.59
CA SER A 155 12.04 -0.81 -16.13
C SER A 155 12.19 0.63 -16.63
N SER A 156 11.51 1.01 -17.71
CA SER A 156 11.70 2.28 -18.41
C SER A 156 10.39 3.03 -18.66
N SER A 157 9.76 2.86 -19.82
CA SER A 157 8.62 3.67 -20.29
C SER A 157 7.37 3.57 -19.43
N LYS A 158 7.08 2.36 -18.89
CA LYS A 158 5.86 2.05 -18.13
C LYS A 158 4.58 2.39 -18.90
N ASP A 159 4.63 2.30 -20.23
CA ASP A 159 3.49 2.63 -21.09
C ASP A 159 2.46 1.49 -21.12
N MET A 160 1.21 1.81 -20.75
CA MET A 160 0.16 0.82 -20.63
C MET A 160 -0.36 0.33 -22.00
N GLY A 161 -0.32 1.16 -23.05
CA GLY A 161 -0.74 0.77 -24.41
C GLY A 161 0.18 -0.31 -24.97
N THR A 162 1.47 -0.04 -24.92
CA THR A 162 2.54 -0.96 -25.30
C THR A 162 2.49 -2.25 -24.48
N ALA A 163 2.25 -2.17 -23.16
CA ALA A 163 2.11 -3.35 -22.31
C ALA A 163 0.92 -4.22 -22.73
N ARG A 164 -0.24 -3.63 -23.04
CA ARG A 164 -1.42 -4.36 -23.55
C ARG A 164 -1.11 -5.06 -24.87
N PHE A 165 -0.46 -4.36 -25.80
CA PHE A 165 -0.05 -4.94 -27.08
C PHE A 165 0.89 -6.14 -26.89
N LEU A 166 1.90 -6.02 -26.03
CA LEU A 166 2.81 -7.13 -25.73
C LEU A 166 2.07 -8.34 -25.14
N LEU A 167 1.08 -8.10 -24.27
CA LEU A 167 0.23 -9.18 -23.75
C LEU A 167 -0.65 -9.81 -24.82
N GLU A 168 -1.12 -9.06 -25.81
CA GLU A 168 -1.83 -9.60 -26.98
C GLU A 168 -0.92 -10.49 -27.83
N GLN A 169 0.39 -10.22 -27.86
CA GLN A 169 1.40 -11.07 -28.52
C GLN A 169 1.88 -12.25 -27.65
N GLU A 170 1.12 -12.61 -26.62
CA GLU A 170 1.41 -13.75 -25.73
C GLU A 170 2.76 -13.64 -25.00
N VAL A 171 3.27 -12.42 -24.77
CA VAL A 171 4.45 -12.23 -23.91
C VAL A 171 4.06 -12.58 -22.47
N ASP A 172 4.88 -13.44 -21.84
CA ASP A 172 4.57 -13.94 -20.50
C ASP A 172 4.80 -12.87 -19.42
N GLY A 173 3.71 -12.42 -18.80
CA GLY A 173 3.75 -11.48 -17.69
C GLY A 173 4.19 -12.08 -16.35
N PHE A 174 4.49 -13.38 -16.30
CA PHE A 174 4.87 -14.11 -15.08
C PHE A 174 6.26 -14.74 -15.16
N ALA A 175 6.93 -14.65 -16.31
CA ALA A 175 8.27 -15.18 -16.50
C ALA A 175 9.27 -14.51 -15.54
N PHE A 176 10.19 -15.31 -14.98
CA PHE A 176 11.27 -14.79 -14.14
C PHE A 176 12.51 -14.49 -14.95
N ASN A 177 13.11 -13.32 -14.70
CA ASN A 177 14.44 -12.99 -15.18
C ASN A 177 15.54 -13.57 -14.26
N HIS A 178 16.82 -13.36 -14.59
CA HIS A 178 17.95 -13.83 -13.79
C HIS A 178 18.00 -13.22 -12.38
N ASP A 179 17.39 -12.05 -12.17
CA ASP A 179 17.26 -11.38 -10.88
C ASP A 179 16.06 -11.88 -10.06
N LYS A 180 15.34 -12.90 -10.52
CA LYS A 180 14.09 -13.39 -9.90
C LYS A 180 13.01 -12.31 -9.77
N ARG A 181 12.95 -11.40 -10.74
CA ARG A 181 11.82 -10.47 -10.92
C ARG A 181 10.93 -10.99 -12.03
N SER A 182 9.64 -10.78 -11.90
CA SER A 182 8.67 -11.04 -12.96
C SER A 182 8.03 -9.73 -13.40
N PRO A 183 7.44 -9.65 -14.61
CA PRO A 183 6.71 -8.46 -15.02
C PRO A 183 5.55 -8.16 -14.06
N LEU A 184 4.91 -9.18 -13.48
CA LEU A 184 3.92 -9.00 -12.42
C LEU A 184 4.53 -8.29 -11.19
N SER A 185 5.67 -8.78 -10.67
CA SER A 185 6.27 -8.19 -9.47
C SER A 185 6.69 -6.74 -9.72
N MET A 186 7.28 -6.46 -10.88
CA MET A 186 7.61 -5.10 -11.30
C MET A 186 6.36 -4.23 -11.48
N ALA A 187 5.30 -4.75 -12.10
CA ALA A 187 4.06 -4.02 -12.32
C ALA A 187 3.35 -3.63 -11.02
N ILE A 188 3.42 -4.46 -9.96
CA ILE A 188 2.86 -4.11 -8.65
C ILE A 188 3.52 -2.83 -8.10
N GLU A 189 4.84 -2.70 -8.30
CA GLU A 189 5.61 -1.55 -7.82
C GLU A 189 5.41 -0.30 -8.69
N VAL A 190 5.40 -0.43 -10.02
CA VAL A 190 5.47 0.73 -10.93
C VAL A 190 4.22 1.00 -11.76
N LEU A 191 3.38 -0.01 -12.03
CA LEU A 191 2.21 0.10 -12.91
C LEU A 191 1.07 -0.84 -12.46
N PRO A 192 0.37 -0.52 -11.34
CA PRO A 192 -0.62 -1.42 -10.74
C PRO A 192 -1.77 -1.80 -11.67
N GLU A 193 -2.13 -0.93 -12.62
CA GLU A 193 -3.14 -1.23 -13.65
C GLU A 193 -2.75 -2.42 -14.53
N LEU A 194 -1.46 -2.56 -14.85
CA LEU A 194 -0.94 -3.72 -15.57
C LEU A 194 -0.95 -4.96 -14.68
N ALA A 195 -0.55 -4.85 -13.42
CA ALA A 195 -0.62 -5.96 -12.47
C ALA A 195 -2.06 -6.48 -12.35
N GLN A 196 -3.05 -5.58 -12.29
CA GLN A 196 -4.47 -5.94 -12.29
C GLN A 196 -4.83 -6.70 -13.57
N LEU A 197 -4.45 -6.16 -14.74
CA LEU A 197 -4.70 -6.82 -16.02
C LEU A 197 -4.07 -8.22 -16.11
N LEU A 198 -2.85 -8.39 -15.60
CA LEU A 198 -2.14 -9.67 -15.56
C LEU A 198 -2.87 -10.70 -14.68
N LEU A 199 -3.23 -10.29 -13.46
CA LEU A 199 -3.98 -11.13 -12.52
C LEU A 199 -5.37 -11.46 -13.06
N GLU A 200 -6.06 -10.50 -13.68
CA GLU A 200 -7.35 -10.72 -14.33
C GLU A 200 -7.24 -11.68 -15.52
N LYS A 201 -6.24 -11.52 -16.39
CA LYS A 201 -6.03 -12.38 -17.55
C LYS A 201 -5.75 -13.82 -17.13
N LYS A 202 -4.95 -14.04 -16.07
CA LYS A 202 -4.72 -15.38 -15.50
C LYS A 202 -5.91 -15.93 -14.72
N SER A 203 -6.74 -15.06 -14.13
CA SER A 203 -7.96 -15.49 -13.43
C SER A 203 -9.05 -16.03 -14.38
N ARG A 204 -8.93 -15.76 -15.68
CA ARG A 204 -9.86 -16.28 -16.71
C ARG A 204 -9.47 -17.71 -17.08
N PHE A 205 -10.39 -18.63 -16.77
CA PHE A 205 -10.31 -20.07 -16.99
C PHE A 205 -10.38 -20.45 -18.47
N GLU A 206 -9.48 -21.32 -18.95
CA GLU A 206 -9.65 -22.06 -20.21
C GLU A 206 -9.41 -23.57 -19.99
N TYR A 207 -10.46 -24.31 -19.60
CA TYR A 207 -10.53 -25.74 -19.90
C TYR A 207 -11.98 -26.25 -20.03
N SER A 208 -12.45 -26.50 -21.25
CA SER A 208 -13.75 -27.16 -21.46
C SER A 208 -13.56 -28.67 -21.33
N TRP A 209 -14.09 -29.29 -20.28
CA TRP A 209 -14.16 -30.75 -20.17
C TRP A 209 -15.60 -31.23 -20.38
N TRP A 210 -15.84 -31.97 -21.48
CA TRP A 210 -17.13 -32.62 -21.81
C TRP A 210 -18.37 -31.70 -21.88
N GLY A 211 -18.23 -30.45 -22.32
CA GLY A 211 -19.39 -29.59 -22.60
C GLY A 211 -20.14 -29.11 -21.35
N MET A 212 -19.53 -29.19 -20.17
CA MET A 212 -19.96 -28.44 -18.98
C MET A 212 -18.83 -27.51 -18.54
N ASP A 213 -19.18 -26.25 -18.27
CA ASP A 213 -18.27 -25.26 -17.71
C ASP A 213 -17.98 -25.63 -16.25
N VAL A 214 -16.94 -26.42 -16.02
CA VAL A 214 -16.47 -26.72 -14.66
C VAL A 214 -15.36 -25.74 -14.32
N TYR A 215 -15.66 -24.72 -13.50
CA TYR A 215 -14.68 -23.73 -13.06
C TYR A 215 -13.65 -24.38 -12.12
N TRP A 216 -12.54 -24.88 -12.67
CA TRP A 216 -11.36 -25.26 -11.90
C TRP A 216 -10.29 -24.21 -12.11
N PHE A 217 -10.01 -23.41 -11.10
CA PHE A 217 -8.82 -22.58 -11.14
C PHE A 217 -7.59 -23.52 -11.05
N SER A 218 -7.03 -23.90 -12.20
CA SER A 218 -5.66 -24.41 -12.27
C SER A 218 -4.78 -23.19 -12.02
N TYR A 219 -4.16 -23.18 -10.86
CA TYR A 219 -3.22 -22.14 -10.47
C TYR A 219 -1.80 -22.52 -10.89
N ASP A 220 -1.60 -23.13 -12.07
CA ASP A 220 -0.31 -23.58 -12.61
C ASP A 220 0.65 -22.40 -12.91
N GLY A 221 0.83 -21.48 -11.96
CA GLY A 221 1.65 -20.28 -12.11
C GLY A 221 1.34 -19.15 -11.11
N VAL A 222 0.23 -19.19 -10.34
CA VAL A 222 0.00 -18.22 -9.25
C VAL A 222 -0.28 -18.87 -7.88
N VAL A 223 -0.47 -20.19 -7.85
CA VAL A 223 0.38 -20.98 -6.95
C VAL A 223 1.71 -21.03 -7.68
N LEU A 224 2.37 -19.87 -7.64
CA LEU A 224 3.80 -19.69 -7.68
C LEU A 224 4.49 -21.06 -7.49
N PRO A 225 5.12 -21.67 -8.51
CA PRO A 225 5.73 -22.99 -8.37
C PRO A 225 6.73 -22.88 -7.25
N LEU A 226 6.40 -23.48 -6.10
CA LEU A 226 7.18 -23.28 -4.89
C LEU A 226 8.65 -23.56 -5.21
N GLU A 227 9.50 -22.56 -4.97
CA GLU A 227 10.91 -22.75 -5.25
C GLU A 227 11.43 -23.81 -4.26
N PRO A 228 12.17 -24.83 -4.73
CA PRO A 228 12.93 -25.67 -3.83
C PRO A 228 13.83 -24.74 -3.01
N ARG A 229 13.71 -24.83 -1.68
CA ARG A 229 14.42 -23.97 -0.74
C ARG A 229 15.92 -24.01 -1.08
N ASN A 230 16.46 -22.86 -1.48
CA ASN A 230 17.78 -22.72 -2.14
C ASN A 230 18.98 -22.91 -1.18
N ASP A 231 18.82 -23.72 -0.13
CA ASP A 231 19.85 -24.02 0.87
C ASP A 231 20.86 -25.05 0.33
N GLY A 232 21.30 -24.96 -0.93
CA GLY A 232 22.42 -25.74 -1.50
C GLY A 232 22.28 -27.27 -1.55
N ASP A 233 21.33 -27.84 -0.82
CA ASP A 233 21.00 -29.25 -0.77
C ASP A 233 19.83 -29.48 -1.71
N ALA A 234 20.08 -30.25 -2.77
CA ALA A 234 19.05 -30.79 -3.64
C ALA A 234 17.92 -31.34 -2.76
N CYS A 235 16.73 -30.75 -2.88
CA CYS A 235 15.49 -31.08 -2.16
C CYS A 235 15.75 -32.03 -0.99
N GLY A 236 16.00 -31.47 0.20
CA GLY A 236 16.07 -32.25 1.43
C GLY A 236 14.96 -33.30 1.46
N LEU A 237 15.24 -34.44 2.09
CA LEU A 237 14.31 -35.57 2.20
C LEU A 237 12.92 -35.20 2.78
N ASP A 238 12.76 -33.96 3.26
CA ASP A 238 11.54 -33.34 3.76
C ASP A 238 10.67 -32.67 2.68
N GLY A 239 11.18 -32.37 1.49
CA GLY A 239 10.38 -31.84 0.37
C GLY A 239 9.63 -30.55 0.69
N SER A 240 10.10 -29.75 1.66
CA SER A 240 9.40 -28.53 2.06
C SER A 240 9.61 -27.44 1.00
N CYS A 241 8.57 -27.23 0.23
CA CYS A 241 8.46 -26.20 -0.76
C CYS A 241 7.89 -24.92 -0.09
N GLY A 242 8.44 -23.73 -0.38
CA GLY A 242 8.01 -22.46 0.23
C GLY A 242 7.37 -21.50 -0.77
N PRO A 243 6.63 -20.46 -0.33
CA PRO A 243 6.00 -19.49 -1.22
C PRO A 243 7.04 -18.87 -2.16
N VAL A 244 6.71 -18.69 -3.45
CA VAL A 244 7.71 -18.15 -4.39
C VAL A 244 8.14 -16.78 -3.95
N GLN A 245 9.45 -16.66 -3.92
CA GLN A 245 10.15 -15.45 -3.60
C GLN A 245 10.44 -14.71 -4.90
N VAL A 246 10.10 -13.43 -4.92
CA VAL A 246 10.47 -12.47 -5.97
C VAL A 246 11.42 -11.44 -5.37
N ARG A 247 12.20 -10.74 -6.20
CA ARG A 247 12.98 -9.59 -5.73
C ARG A 247 12.23 -8.27 -5.97
N ASP A 248 12.25 -7.42 -4.95
CA ASP A 248 11.78 -6.03 -5.06
C ASP A 248 12.78 -5.17 -5.88
N GLN A 249 12.47 -3.88 -6.09
CA GLN A 249 13.40 -2.92 -6.70
C GLN A 249 14.74 -2.75 -5.98
N ASN A 250 14.82 -3.07 -4.69
CA ASN A 250 16.04 -2.99 -3.89
C ASN A 250 16.85 -4.31 -3.91
N GLY A 251 16.32 -5.35 -4.56
CA GLY A 251 16.90 -6.68 -4.59
C GLY A 251 16.60 -7.52 -3.35
N ALA A 252 15.76 -7.07 -2.42
CA ALA A 252 15.31 -7.85 -1.26
C ALA A 252 14.34 -8.95 -1.71
N LEU A 253 14.48 -10.15 -1.13
CA LEU A 253 13.55 -11.25 -1.37
C LEU A 253 12.24 -10.98 -0.62
N THR A 254 11.13 -11.10 -1.33
CA THR A 254 9.79 -10.84 -0.84
C THR A 254 8.77 -11.73 -1.59
N THR A 255 7.51 -11.72 -1.17
CA THR A 255 6.41 -12.40 -1.87
C THR A 255 5.55 -11.41 -2.63
N ILE A 256 4.73 -11.90 -3.56
CA ILE A 256 3.78 -11.05 -4.30
C ILE A 256 2.81 -10.37 -3.34
N GLU A 257 2.34 -11.08 -2.32
CA GLU A 257 1.43 -10.53 -1.31
C GLU A 257 2.09 -9.42 -0.49
N ASN A 258 3.35 -9.61 -0.10
CA ASN A 258 4.11 -8.56 0.60
C ASN A 258 4.31 -7.34 -0.30
N LEU A 259 4.64 -7.52 -1.59
CA LEU A 259 4.74 -6.40 -2.54
C LEU A 259 3.43 -5.62 -2.67
N ILE A 260 2.28 -6.30 -2.70
CA ILE A 260 0.97 -5.65 -2.75
C ILE A 260 0.74 -4.82 -1.49
N ILE A 261 1.13 -5.33 -0.31
CA ILE A 261 1.00 -4.62 0.95
C ILE A 261 1.96 -3.41 1.00
N GLU A 262 3.23 -3.62 0.68
CA GLU A 262 4.28 -2.59 0.72
C GLU A 262 4.01 -1.42 -0.24
N ASN A 263 3.42 -1.69 -1.41
CA ASN A 263 3.07 -0.67 -2.40
C ASN A 263 1.62 -0.19 -2.29
N GLU A 264 0.88 -0.59 -1.25
CA GLU A 264 -0.54 -0.27 -1.06
C GLU A 264 -1.42 -0.51 -2.31
N ALA A 265 -1.14 -1.57 -3.06
CA ALA A 265 -1.83 -1.89 -4.32
C ALA A 265 -3.19 -2.57 -4.08
N LYS A 266 -4.05 -1.93 -3.28
CA LYS A 266 -5.33 -2.44 -2.77
C LYS A 266 -6.29 -2.97 -3.85
N PRO A 267 -6.43 -2.33 -5.04
CA PRO A 267 -7.33 -2.84 -6.09
C PRO A 267 -6.98 -4.25 -6.56
N LEU A 268 -5.71 -4.67 -6.46
CA LEU A 268 -5.28 -6.01 -6.86
C LEU A 268 -5.91 -7.11 -6.01
N LEU A 269 -6.30 -6.79 -4.77
CA LEU A 269 -6.90 -7.73 -3.84
C LEU A 269 -8.32 -8.15 -4.23
N GLU A 270 -8.99 -7.36 -5.06
CA GLU A 270 -10.33 -7.67 -5.57
C GLU A 270 -10.30 -8.66 -6.74
N THR A 271 -9.13 -8.90 -7.33
CA THR A 271 -9.01 -9.89 -8.39
C THR A 271 -9.40 -11.28 -7.87
N ALA A 272 -10.12 -12.05 -8.69
CA ALA A 272 -10.64 -13.36 -8.28
C ALA A 272 -9.54 -14.30 -7.76
N LEU A 273 -8.34 -14.16 -8.32
CA LEU A 273 -7.14 -14.86 -7.91
C LEU A 273 -6.72 -14.50 -6.47
N MET A 274 -6.61 -13.21 -6.15
CA MET A 274 -6.25 -12.77 -4.80
C MET A 274 -7.34 -13.11 -3.78
N LEU A 275 -8.62 -13.02 -4.16
CA LEU A 275 -9.73 -13.44 -3.31
C LEU A 275 -9.66 -14.92 -2.94
N ASP A 276 -9.38 -15.79 -3.91
CA ASP A 276 -9.23 -17.23 -3.64
C ASP A 276 -7.99 -17.52 -2.78
N LEU A 277 -6.86 -16.85 -3.05
CA LEU A 277 -5.65 -16.97 -2.23
C LEU A 277 -5.92 -16.57 -0.78
N ILE A 278 -6.58 -15.43 -0.56
CA ILE A 278 -6.98 -14.93 0.77
C ILE A 278 -7.91 -15.95 1.46
N ASP A 279 -8.86 -16.53 0.73
CA ASP A 279 -9.78 -17.53 1.28
C ASP A 279 -9.08 -18.85 1.60
N ARG A 280 -8.09 -19.28 0.81
CA ARG A 280 -7.27 -20.47 1.10
C ARG A 280 -6.43 -20.27 2.36
N LYS A 281 -5.70 -19.15 2.47
CA LYS A 281 -4.92 -18.83 3.67
C LYS A 281 -5.83 -18.76 4.90
N TRP A 282 -7.01 -18.17 4.75
CA TRP A 282 -8.04 -18.13 5.81
C TRP A 282 -8.45 -19.52 6.29
N ARG A 283 -8.82 -20.43 5.37
CA ARG A 283 -9.32 -21.77 5.72
C ARG A 283 -8.23 -22.69 6.28
N ASN A 284 -6.98 -22.51 5.86
CA ASN A 284 -5.91 -23.44 6.20
C ASN A 284 -5.24 -23.15 7.55
N PHE A 285 -4.94 -21.89 7.86
CA PHE A 285 -4.24 -21.55 9.10
C PHE A 285 -4.76 -20.27 9.76
N ALA A 286 -5.09 -19.24 8.96
CA ALA A 286 -5.32 -17.93 9.54
C ALA A 286 -6.60 -17.86 10.38
N SER A 287 -7.66 -18.61 10.05
CA SER A 287 -8.89 -18.67 10.86
C SER A 287 -8.62 -19.21 12.26
N ASP A 288 -7.88 -20.31 12.39
CA ASP A 288 -7.62 -20.95 13.69
C ASP A 288 -6.72 -20.08 14.57
N MET A 289 -5.67 -19.49 13.98
CA MET A 289 -4.81 -18.54 14.68
C MET A 289 -5.57 -17.29 15.10
N TYR A 290 -6.42 -16.77 14.22
CA TYR A 290 -7.27 -15.62 14.51
C TYR A 290 -8.23 -15.89 15.66
N TRP A 291 -8.99 -16.99 15.63
CA TRP A 291 -9.94 -17.34 16.70
C TRP A 291 -9.24 -17.65 18.02
N SER A 292 -8.05 -18.25 17.99
CA SER A 292 -7.21 -18.41 19.18
C SER A 292 -6.84 -17.07 19.80
N ARG A 293 -6.43 -16.07 19.00
CA ARG A 293 -6.14 -14.70 19.47
C ARG A 293 -7.40 -14.02 20.02
N VAL A 294 -8.53 -14.11 19.31
CA VAL A 294 -9.82 -13.54 19.75
C VAL A 294 -10.26 -14.16 21.08
N ALA A 295 -10.11 -15.47 21.25
CA ALA A 295 -10.49 -16.16 22.49
C ALA A 295 -9.64 -15.71 23.68
N LYS A 296 -8.30 -15.63 23.51
CA LYS A 296 -7.38 -15.12 24.55
C LYS A 296 -7.71 -13.69 24.94
N PHE A 297 -7.92 -12.82 23.95
CA PHE A 297 -8.28 -11.42 24.19
C PHE A 297 -9.65 -11.28 24.87
N THR A 298 -10.67 -12.01 24.41
CA THR A 298 -12.01 -11.98 25.00
C THR A 298 -12.01 -12.49 26.44
N LEU A 299 -11.20 -13.52 26.74
CA LEU A 299 -10.99 -14.00 28.11
C LEU A 299 -10.34 -12.93 28.98
N MET A 300 -9.28 -12.27 28.50
CA MET A 300 -8.60 -11.17 29.19
C MET A 300 -9.56 -9.99 29.44
N LEU A 301 -10.31 -9.58 28.43
CA LEU A 301 -11.31 -8.51 28.50
C LEU A 301 -12.37 -8.82 29.55
N GLY A 302 -13.00 -9.99 29.45
CA GLY A 302 -14.05 -10.43 30.37
C GLY A 302 -13.55 -10.55 31.80
N ALA A 303 -12.37 -11.13 32.00
CA ALA A 303 -11.75 -11.24 33.32
C ALA A 303 -11.42 -9.88 33.93
N THR A 304 -10.90 -8.94 33.12
CA THR A 304 -10.63 -7.56 33.58
C THR A 304 -11.92 -6.84 33.98
N PHE A 305 -12.99 -6.98 33.19
CA PHE A 305 -14.30 -6.40 33.48
C PHE A 305 -14.89 -6.96 34.78
N VAL A 306 -14.87 -8.29 34.93
CA VAL A 306 -15.36 -8.93 36.16
C VAL A 306 -14.51 -8.50 37.37
N SER A 307 -13.18 -8.42 37.23
CA SER A 307 -12.28 -8.01 38.32
C SER A 307 -12.59 -6.60 38.83
N SER A 308 -13.04 -5.71 37.94
CA SER A 308 -13.37 -4.32 38.30
C SER A 308 -14.76 -4.12 38.92
N ILE A 309 -15.67 -5.09 38.75
CA ILE A 309 -17.05 -5.02 39.26
C ILE A 309 -17.21 -5.87 40.53
N ALA A 310 -16.44 -6.96 40.63
CA ALA A 310 -16.51 -7.88 41.77
C ALA A 310 -16.06 -7.19 43.07
N GLU A 311 -16.75 -7.51 44.17
CA GLU A 311 -16.39 -7.00 45.51
C GLU A 311 -14.92 -7.35 45.84
N THR A 312 -14.17 -6.35 46.31
CA THR A 312 -12.78 -6.50 46.74
C THR A 312 -12.69 -7.57 47.81
N GLY A 313 -11.81 -8.57 47.62
CA GLY A 313 -11.67 -9.71 48.54
C GLY A 313 -12.63 -10.88 48.30
N SER A 314 -13.59 -10.78 47.36
CA SER A 314 -14.43 -11.92 47.00
C SER A 314 -13.64 -12.96 46.18
N LEU A 315 -14.00 -14.25 46.32
CA LEU A 315 -13.41 -15.35 45.51
C LEU A 315 -13.49 -15.06 44.01
N VAL A 316 -14.59 -14.42 43.57
CA VAL A 316 -14.81 -14.03 42.17
C VAL A 316 -13.75 -13.03 41.71
N SER A 317 -13.43 -12.02 42.53
CA SER A 317 -12.38 -11.04 42.22
C SER A 317 -11.01 -11.71 42.09
N TYR A 318 -10.63 -12.61 43.03
CA TYR A 318 -9.37 -13.37 42.94
C TYR A 318 -9.26 -14.20 41.66
N VAL A 319 -10.31 -14.96 41.33
CA VAL A 319 -10.33 -15.80 40.13
C VAL A 319 -10.26 -14.94 38.86
N ALA A 320 -10.98 -13.81 38.84
CA ALA A 320 -10.97 -12.89 37.71
C ALA A 320 -9.59 -12.24 37.50
N GLN A 321 -8.93 -11.76 38.56
CA GLN A 321 -7.59 -11.18 38.48
C GLN A 321 -6.55 -12.21 37.99
N LEU A 322 -6.55 -13.41 38.58
CA LEU A 322 -5.64 -14.48 38.16
C LEU A 322 -5.87 -14.88 36.70
N THR A 323 -7.14 -14.94 36.28
CA THR A 323 -7.52 -15.23 34.88
C THR A 323 -7.07 -14.10 33.96
N ALA A 324 -7.24 -12.83 34.35
CA ALA A 324 -6.83 -11.68 33.56
C ALA A 324 -5.31 -11.65 33.36
N VAL A 325 -4.53 -11.85 34.43
CA VAL A 325 -3.06 -11.92 34.36
C VAL A 325 -2.59 -13.11 33.52
N SER A 326 -3.20 -14.27 33.70
CA SER A 326 -2.86 -15.48 32.92
C SER A 326 -3.18 -15.30 31.44
N ALA A 327 -4.36 -14.76 31.12
CA ALA A 327 -4.76 -14.49 29.74
C ALA A 327 -3.89 -13.40 29.10
N TRP A 328 -3.53 -12.35 29.86
CA TRP A 328 -2.58 -11.34 29.42
C TRP A 328 -1.20 -11.94 29.15
N ALA A 329 -0.68 -12.81 30.02
CA ALA A 329 0.62 -13.47 29.82
C ALA A 329 0.63 -14.36 28.57
N LEU A 330 -0.48 -15.06 28.29
CA LEU A 330 -0.65 -15.83 27.05
C LEU A 330 -0.75 -14.93 25.81
N ASN A 331 -1.26 -13.70 25.95
CA ASN A 331 -1.32 -12.72 24.87
C ASN A 331 0.01 -11.97 24.68
N LEU A 332 0.79 -11.80 25.75
CA LEU A 332 2.09 -11.12 25.73
C LEU A 332 3.05 -11.76 24.73
N GLN A 333 3.08 -13.10 24.67
CA GLN A 333 3.91 -13.82 23.69
C GLN A 333 3.57 -13.40 22.25
N VAL A 334 2.29 -13.20 21.95
CA VAL A 334 1.79 -12.79 20.63
C VAL A 334 2.14 -11.32 20.33
N GLU A 335 1.99 -10.43 21.32
CA GLU A 335 2.31 -9.02 21.13
C GLU A 335 3.82 -8.75 21.04
N VAL A 336 4.64 -9.51 21.78
CA VAL A 336 6.10 -9.40 21.72
C VAL A 336 6.65 -9.89 20.38
N SER A 337 6.10 -10.95 19.79
CA SER A 337 6.49 -11.37 18.44
C SER A 337 6.14 -10.29 17.41
N ARG A 338 5.00 -9.63 17.56
CA ARG A 338 4.58 -8.49 16.71
C ARG A 338 5.47 -7.25 16.91
N SER A 339 6.03 -7.04 18.11
CA SER A 339 6.88 -5.88 18.41
C SER A 339 8.24 -5.88 17.71
N LYS A 340 8.76 -7.04 17.27
CA LYS A 340 10.06 -7.12 16.58
C LYS A 340 10.05 -6.50 15.17
N SER A 341 8.91 -6.49 14.48
CA SER A 341 8.73 -5.80 13.19
C SER A 341 8.40 -4.30 13.34
N LEU A 342 8.41 -3.79 14.57
CA LEU A 342 7.73 -2.55 14.92
C LEU A 342 8.65 -1.33 14.95
N GLN A 343 9.98 -1.52 14.97
CA GLN A 343 10.93 -0.41 14.71
C GLN A 343 10.72 0.20 13.31
N GLU A 344 10.33 -0.61 12.34
CA GLU A 344 9.97 -0.14 11.00
C GLU A 344 8.57 0.48 10.97
N ARG A 345 7.61 -0.10 11.70
CA ARG A 345 6.23 0.43 11.81
C ARG A 345 6.10 1.71 12.65
N LEU A 346 7.08 2.05 13.51
CA LEU A 346 7.07 3.30 14.28
C LEU A 346 6.98 4.56 13.40
N LYS A 347 7.36 4.46 12.11
CA LYS A 347 7.20 5.56 11.15
C LYS A 347 5.74 5.79 10.75
N ASN A 348 4.86 4.78 10.86
CA ASN A 348 3.46 4.79 10.43
C ASN A 348 2.53 4.26 11.55
N LEU A 349 2.65 4.78 12.78
CA LEU A 349 1.81 4.35 13.90
C LEU A 349 0.32 4.62 13.63
N ASN A 350 -0.48 3.54 13.61
CA ASN A 350 -1.93 3.66 13.65
C ASN A 350 -2.41 3.78 15.10
N ILE A 351 -3.55 4.42 15.33
CA ILE A 351 -4.18 4.55 16.66
C ILE A 351 -4.39 3.19 17.35
N LEU A 352 -4.65 2.14 16.55
CA LEU A 352 -4.83 0.78 17.05
C LEU A 352 -3.53 0.17 17.59
N ASP A 353 -2.37 0.49 17.00
CA ASP A 353 -1.07 0.02 17.50
C ASP A 353 -0.72 0.75 18.81
N VAL A 354 -1.05 2.05 18.91
CA VAL A 354 -0.89 2.81 20.16
C VAL A 354 -1.72 2.21 21.29
N LEU A 355 -2.96 1.78 20.99
CA LEU A 355 -3.80 1.08 21.96
C LEU A 355 -3.17 -0.23 22.42
N ASP A 356 -2.55 -1.01 21.52
CA ASP A 356 -1.88 -2.26 21.89
C ASP A 356 -0.77 -2.05 22.92
N TYR A 357 0.06 -1.02 22.73
CA TYR A 357 1.09 -0.66 23.70
C TYR A 357 0.54 -0.16 25.03
N PHE A 358 -0.54 0.63 24.95
CA PHE A 358 -1.24 1.06 26.14
C PHE A 358 -1.76 -0.15 26.92
N HIS A 359 -2.40 -1.14 26.26
CA HIS A 359 -2.91 -2.35 26.92
C HIS A 359 -1.81 -3.26 27.44
N LEU A 360 -0.69 -3.36 26.73
CA LEU A 360 0.49 -4.15 27.13
C LEU A 360 1.00 -3.73 28.51
N THR A 361 0.91 -2.43 28.83
CA THR A 361 1.43 -1.85 30.07
C THR A 361 0.33 -1.63 31.12
N ALA A 362 -0.83 -1.11 30.71
CA ALA A 362 -1.90 -0.74 31.62
C ALA A 362 -2.62 -1.95 32.25
N VAL A 363 -2.82 -3.04 31.50
CA VAL A 363 -3.47 -4.26 32.03
C VAL A 363 -2.68 -4.88 33.19
N PRO A 364 -1.40 -5.25 33.03
CA PRO A 364 -0.65 -5.87 34.13
C PRO A 364 -0.43 -4.90 35.29
N LEU A 365 -0.24 -3.61 35.02
CA LEU A 365 -0.10 -2.59 36.06
C LEU A 365 -1.36 -2.51 36.92
N LEU A 366 -2.54 -2.42 36.31
CA LEU A 366 -3.79 -2.39 37.05
C LEU A 366 -3.99 -3.67 37.88
N GLN A 367 -3.75 -4.83 37.28
CA GLN A 367 -3.90 -6.11 37.99
C GLN A 367 -2.90 -6.22 39.16
N ALA A 368 -1.69 -5.68 39.02
CA ALA A 368 -0.71 -5.65 40.10
C ALA A 368 -1.13 -4.72 41.25
N LEU A 369 -1.75 -3.57 40.95
CA LEU A 369 -2.28 -2.65 41.95
C LEU A 369 -3.43 -3.28 42.74
N LEU A 370 -4.39 -3.89 42.05
CA LEU A 370 -5.51 -4.60 42.68
C LEU A 370 -5.03 -5.75 43.58
N LEU A 371 -3.98 -6.48 43.15
CA LEU A 371 -3.37 -7.54 43.97
C LEU A 371 -2.60 -6.98 45.18
N ALA A 372 -1.99 -5.80 45.07
CA ALA A 372 -1.27 -5.17 46.16
C ALA A 372 -2.23 -4.69 47.27
N GLU A 373 -3.35 -4.07 46.88
CA GLU A 373 -4.41 -3.68 47.82
C GLU A 373 -4.95 -4.90 48.58
N LEU A 374 -5.14 -6.00 47.86
CA LEU A 374 -5.61 -7.27 48.41
C LEU A 374 -4.61 -7.89 49.40
N ALA A 375 -3.32 -7.66 49.19
CA ALA A 375 -2.25 -8.05 50.12
C ALA A 375 -2.15 -7.11 51.35
N GLY A 376 -3.03 -6.11 51.46
CA GLY A 376 -3.03 -5.10 52.53
C GLY A 376 -1.96 -4.03 52.35
N VAL A 377 -1.41 -3.89 51.14
CA VAL A 377 -0.51 -2.78 50.81
C VAL A 377 -1.37 -1.62 50.31
N ASP A 378 -1.43 -0.55 51.08
CA ASP A 378 -2.19 0.65 50.72
C ASP A 378 -1.44 1.40 49.59
N VAL A 379 -1.85 1.16 48.34
CA VAL A 379 -1.29 1.81 47.15
C VAL A 379 -2.36 2.71 46.54
N HIS A 380 -2.57 3.89 47.14
CA HIS A 380 -3.44 4.90 46.55
C HIS A 380 -2.72 5.68 45.45
N LEU A 381 -3.06 5.40 44.19
CA LEU A 381 -2.64 6.23 43.05
C LEU A 381 -3.71 7.29 42.77
N PRO A 382 -3.36 8.59 42.75
CA PRO A 382 -4.31 9.62 42.38
C PRO A 382 -4.81 9.36 40.94
N GLY A 383 -6.13 9.25 40.78
CA GLY A 383 -6.76 9.00 39.48
C GLY A 383 -6.94 7.53 39.11
N GLU A 384 -6.74 6.57 40.03
CA GLU A 384 -6.98 5.15 39.79
C GLU A 384 -8.37 4.84 39.17
N PRO A 385 -9.51 5.37 39.68
CA PRO A 385 -10.82 5.08 39.08
C PRO A 385 -10.94 5.54 37.63
N LEU A 386 -10.32 6.68 37.30
CA LEU A 386 -10.26 7.18 35.93
C LEU A 386 -9.43 6.25 35.05
N ALA A 387 -8.27 5.81 35.53
CA ALA A 387 -7.40 4.89 34.80
C ALA A 387 -8.10 3.54 34.52
N VAL A 388 -8.83 3.00 35.49
CA VAL A 388 -9.66 1.79 35.33
C VAL A 388 -10.74 2.02 34.25
N GLY A 389 -11.47 3.12 34.33
CA GLY A 389 -12.51 3.45 33.35
C GLY A 389 -11.96 3.61 31.92
N VAL A 390 -10.85 4.33 31.77
CA VAL A 390 -10.17 4.51 30.48
C VAL A 390 -9.67 3.16 29.94
N LEU A 391 -9.12 2.30 30.79
CA LEU A 391 -8.70 0.96 30.39
C LEU A 391 -9.88 0.13 29.86
N GLN A 392 -11.02 0.13 30.54
CA GLN A 392 -12.20 -0.64 30.09
C GLN A 392 -12.74 -0.14 28.74
N ILE A 393 -12.84 1.18 28.57
CA ILE A 393 -13.30 1.78 27.31
C ILE A 393 -12.32 1.43 26.19
N SER A 394 -11.03 1.61 26.42
CA SER A 394 -10.00 1.33 25.41
C SER A 394 -9.92 -0.16 25.04
N LEU A 395 -10.09 -1.08 26.00
CA LEU A 395 -10.20 -2.52 25.74
C LEU A 395 -11.46 -2.85 24.91
N SER A 396 -12.58 -2.16 25.16
CA SER A 396 -13.80 -2.31 24.35
C SER A 396 -13.61 -1.81 22.93
N LEU A 397 -12.92 -0.68 22.75
CA LEU A 397 -12.56 -0.17 21.43
C LEU A 397 -11.60 -1.13 20.71
N ARG A 398 -10.67 -1.76 21.44
CA ARG A 398 -9.78 -2.78 20.88
C ARG A 398 -10.55 -4.01 20.39
N LEU A 399 -11.66 -4.38 21.00
CA LEU A 399 -12.51 -5.46 20.48
C LEU A 399 -12.98 -5.18 19.04
N LEU A 400 -13.19 -3.91 18.67
CA LEU A 400 -13.57 -3.54 17.30
C LEU A 400 -12.50 -3.90 16.27
N SER A 401 -11.21 -3.89 16.63
CA SER A 401 -10.15 -4.26 15.68
C SER A 401 -10.21 -5.75 15.32
N TYR A 402 -10.60 -6.62 16.25
CA TYR A 402 -10.87 -8.02 15.95
C TYR A 402 -12.11 -8.12 15.05
N ILE A 403 -13.21 -7.49 15.44
CA ILE A 403 -14.46 -7.50 14.65
C ILE A 403 -14.25 -6.99 13.20
N SER A 404 -13.27 -6.11 12.99
CA SER A 404 -12.94 -5.54 11.67
C SER A 404 -12.50 -6.58 10.61
N ILE A 405 -12.04 -7.76 11.00
CA ILE A 405 -11.67 -8.81 10.04
C ILE A 405 -12.91 -9.50 9.44
N SER A 406 -14.07 -9.38 10.09
CA SER A 406 -15.31 -9.94 9.56
C SER A 406 -15.77 -9.24 8.29
N ARG A 407 -16.27 -10.00 7.32
CA ARG A 407 -16.77 -9.45 6.04
C ARG A 407 -17.95 -8.50 6.21
N ALA A 408 -18.79 -8.74 7.22
CA ALA A 408 -19.99 -7.94 7.46
C ALA A 408 -19.69 -6.60 8.15
N LEU A 409 -18.76 -6.58 9.12
CA LEU A 409 -18.49 -5.39 9.95
C LEU A 409 -17.18 -4.69 9.59
N GLY A 410 -16.27 -5.35 8.88
CA GLY A 410 -14.98 -4.78 8.47
C GLY A 410 -15.10 -3.48 7.68
N PRO A 411 -15.80 -3.48 6.53
CA PRO A 411 -16.02 -2.25 5.75
C PRO A 411 -16.69 -1.13 6.57
N LEU A 412 -17.61 -1.48 7.47
CA LEU A 412 -18.26 -0.53 8.37
C LEU A 412 -17.26 0.07 9.38
N CYS A 413 -16.41 -0.75 10.00
CA CYS A 413 -15.37 -0.30 10.92
C CYS A 413 -14.36 0.64 10.23
N VAL A 414 -13.91 0.30 9.02
CA VAL A 414 -13.03 1.16 8.21
C VAL A 414 -13.69 2.53 7.97
N THR A 415 -14.97 2.52 7.61
CA THR A 415 -15.75 3.74 7.37
C THR A 415 -15.88 4.59 8.63
N VAL A 416 -16.24 3.98 9.77
CA VAL A 416 -16.40 4.68 11.06
C VAL A 416 -15.08 5.30 11.52
N LEU A 417 -13.96 4.57 11.42
CA LEU A 417 -12.64 5.09 11.82
C LEU A 417 -12.22 6.29 10.98
N ALA A 418 -12.42 6.24 9.67
CA ALA A 418 -12.09 7.36 8.81
C ALA A 418 -13.01 8.58 9.02
N MET A 419 -14.31 8.37 9.26
CA MET A 419 -15.21 9.44 9.70
C MET A 419 -14.77 10.05 11.03
N LEU A 420 -14.28 9.23 11.98
CA LEU A 420 -13.75 9.71 13.25
C LEU A 420 -12.50 10.58 13.05
N TYR A 421 -11.60 10.22 12.14
CA TYR A 421 -10.45 11.07 11.79
C TYR A 421 -10.87 12.42 11.22
N ASP A 422 -11.88 12.45 10.35
CA ASP A 422 -12.43 13.70 9.81
C ASP A 422 -13.15 14.50 10.91
N ALA A 423 -13.85 13.84 11.83
CA ALA A 423 -14.46 14.47 13.01
C ALA A 423 -13.40 15.11 13.92
N LEU A 424 -12.27 14.43 14.15
CA LEU A 424 -11.16 14.95 14.95
C LEU A 424 -10.51 16.15 14.27
N ARG A 425 -10.31 16.13 12.95
CA ARG A 425 -9.85 17.30 12.20
C ARG A 425 -10.83 18.47 12.30
N PHE A 426 -12.12 18.19 12.17
CA PHE A 426 -13.18 19.18 12.32
C PHE A 426 -13.27 19.74 13.75
N SER A 427 -12.98 18.91 14.76
CA SER A 427 -13.02 19.32 16.18
C SER A 427 -12.10 20.50 16.47
N GLY A 428 -11.02 20.69 15.71
CA GLY A 428 -10.17 21.88 15.81
C GLY A 428 -10.93 23.19 15.56
N LEU A 429 -11.82 23.24 14.56
CA LEU A 429 -12.67 24.39 14.31
C LEU A 429 -13.69 24.60 15.45
N LEU A 430 -14.31 23.51 15.89
CA LEU A 430 -15.25 23.54 17.01
C LEU A 430 -14.59 24.07 18.28
N ILE A 431 -13.38 23.62 18.60
CA ILE A 431 -12.58 24.05 19.76
C ILE A 431 -12.32 25.56 19.72
N ILE A 432 -11.96 26.13 18.57
CA ILE A 432 -11.73 27.58 18.42
C ILE A 432 -13.01 28.36 18.73
N VAL A 433 -14.14 27.95 18.14
CA VAL A 433 -15.43 28.60 18.39
C VAL A 433 -15.83 28.44 19.86
N PHE A 434 -15.67 27.23 20.41
CA PHE A 434 -16.00 26.90 21.79
C PHE A 434 -15.25 27.77 22.79
N PHE A 435 -13.92 27.89 22.67
CA PHE A 435 -13.12 28.75 23.54
C PHE A 435 -13.42 30.25 23.33
N GLY A 436 -13.71 30.66 22.09
CA GLY A 436 -14.14 32.04 21.80
C GLY A 436 -15.41 32.42 22.56
N PHE A 437 -16.42 31.56 22.52
CA PHE A 437 -17.66 31.78 23.26
C PHE A 437 -17.47 31.63 24.77
N ALA A 438 -16.69 30.66 25.25
CA ALA A 438 -16.41 30.48 26.68
C ALA A 438 -15.75 31.74 27.28
N ASN A 439 -14.78 32.33 26.58
CA ASN A 439 -14.18 33.61 26.96
C ASN A 439 -15.20 34.76 26.93
N GLY A 440 -16.08 34.78 25.94
CA GLY A 440 -17.16 35.77 25.85
C GLY A 440 -18.12 35.71 27.03
N PHE A 441 -18.60 34.51 27.38
CA PHE A 441 -19.45 34.29 28.54
C PHE A 441 -18.75 34.66 29.85
N TYR A 442 -17.52 34.15 30.05
CA TYR A 442 -16.75 34.43 31.26
C TYR A 442 -16.54 35.92 31.47
N THR A 443 -16.11 36.63 30.42
CA THR A 443 -15.89 38.08 30.47
C THR A 443 -17.18 38.82 30.76
N LEU A 444 -18.28 38.50 30.06
CA LEU A 444 -19.56 39.17 30.24
C LEU A 444 -20.14 38.99 31.65
N ILE A 445 -20.02 37.78 32.21
CA ILE A 445 -20.55 37.46 33.55
C ILE A 445 -19.71 38.10 34.65
N HIS A 446 -18.38 38.12 34.53
CA HIS A 446 -17.50 38.72 35.55
C HIS A 446 -17.34 40.24 35.39
N TYR A 447 -17.78 40.81 34.26
CA TYR A 447 -17.72 42.24 34.06
C TYR A 447 -18.73 42.96 34.96
N GLY A 448 -18.23 43.59 36.03
CA GLY A 448 -19.03 44.36 36.97
C GLY A 448 -19.65 43.56 38.12
N ASN A 449 -19.49 42.24 38.14
CA ASN A 449 -19.89 41.39 39.27
C ASN A 449 -18.68 41.03 40.13
N THR A 450 -18.86 40.97 41.45
CA THR A 450 -17.82 40.52 42.39
C THR A 450 -17.85 39.00 42.56
N GLU A 451 -16.71 38.39 42.87
CA GLU A 451 -16.64 36.94 43.13
C GLU A 451 -17.58 36.51 44.27
N GLU A 452 -17.72 37.34 45.31
CA GLU A 452 -18.63 37.09 46.44
C GLU A 452 -20.11 37.07 46.01
N SER A 453 -20.51 37.94 45.07
CA SER A 453 -21.89 37.96 44.55
C SER A 453 -22.21 36.76 43.66
N LEU A 454 -21.23 36.24 42.91
CA LEU A 454 -21.41 35.07 42.05
C LEU A 454 -21.38 33.76 42.87
N ALA A 455 -20.55 33.69 43.91
CA ALA A 455 -20.49 32.54 44.81
C ALA A 455 -21.77 32.34 45.66
N ALA A 456 -22.59 33.39 45.78
CA ALA A 456 -23.89 33.31 46.46
C ALA A 456 -25.01 32.69 45.60
N LEU A 457 -24.74 32.45 44.31
CA LEU A 457 -25.69 31.84 43.38
C LEU A 457 -25.48 30.32 43.33
N ASP A 458 -26.54 29.58 42.96
CA ASP A 458 -26.55 28.10 42.91
C ASP A 458 -25.85 27.50 41.67
N PHE A 459 -25.11 28.34 40.93
CA PHE A 459 -24.44 27.97 39.69
C PHE A 459 -22.93 28.21 39.77
N ASP A 460 -22.13 27.27 39.26
CA ASP A 460 -20.68 27.42 39.21
C ASP A 460 -20.25 28.33 38.04
N TYR A 461 -20.10 29.62 38.33
CA TYR A 461 -19.63 30.62 37.38
C TYR A 461 -18.12 30.57 37.11
N SER A 462 -17.38 29.57 37.61
CA SER A 462 -15.99 29.38 37.23
C SER A 462 -15.84 29.18 35.70
N TYR A 463 -14.65 29.46 35.17
CA TYR A 463 -14.37 29.23 33.75
C TYR A 463 -14.64 27.77 33.34
N THR A 464 -14.30 26.82 34.22
CA THR A 464 -14.55 25.39 34.04
C THR A 464 -16.03 25.02 34.13
N GLY A 465 -16.80 25.66 35.01
CA GLY A 465 -18.25 25.48 35.12
C GLY A 465 -18.97 25.94 33.85
N ILE A 466 -18.64 27.14 33.36
CA ILE A 466 -19.15 27.68 32.08
C ILE A 466 -18.79 26.75 30.90
N MET A 467 -17.53 26.31 30.81
CA MET A 467 -17.13 25.36 29.76
C MET A 467 -17.91 24.04 29.85
N THR A 468 -18.14 23.52 31.06
CA THR A 468 -18.87 22.26 31.27
C THR A 468 -20.31 22.39 30.78
N GLU A 469 -21.01 23.46 31.16
CA GLU A 469 -22.36 23.74 30.67
C GLU A 469 -22.42 23.91 29.16
N MET A 470 -21.48 24.65 28.57
CA MET A 470 -21.40 24.77 27.11
C MET A 470 -21.20 23.41 26.43
N GLY A 471 -20.44 22.50 27.04
CA GLY A 471 -20.28 21.13 26.57
C GLY A 471 -21.61 20.36 26.60
N ILE A 472 -22.35 20.47 27.70
CA ILE A 472 -23.70 19.88 27.84
C ILE A 472 -24.67 20.46 26.81
N TRP A 473 -24.59 21.77 26.54
CA TRP A 473 -25.39 22.44 25.52
C TRP A 473 -25.10 21.91 24.11
N LEU A 474 -23.85 21.54 23.79
CA LEU A 474 -23.49 20.90 22.51
C LEU A 474 -24.05 19.48 22.38
N CYS A 475 -24.30 18.80 23.51
CA CYS A 475 -24.90 17.46 23.54
C CYS A 475 -26.44 17.46 23.41
N GLY A 476 -27.06 18.61 23.20
CA GLY A 476 -28.52 18.76 23.00
C GLY A 476 -29.29 19.19 24.24
N GLN A 477 -28.61 19.34 25.39
CA GLN A 477 -29.25 19.67 26.66
C GLN A 477 -29.09 21.17 26.96
N ALA A 478 -29.73 22.01 26.16
CA ALA A 478 -29.65 23.46 26.30
C ALA A 478 -30.52 23.94 27.48
N GLY A 479 -29.87 24.41 28.56
CA GLY A 479 -30.50 24.99 29.74
C GLY A 479 -30.13 26.46 29.92
N LEU A 480 -31.02 27.25 30.54
CA LEU A 480 -30.79 28.67 30.87
C LEU A 480 -30.39 28.86 32.35
N ASP A 481 -29.90 27.81 33.01
CA ASP A 481 -29.58 27.84 34.44
C ASP A 481 -28.45 28.83 34.74
N VAL A 482 -27.49 29.00 33.82
CA VAL A 482 -26.45 30.05 33.84
C VAL A 482 -27.03 31.47 33.99
N VAL A 483 -28.25 31.72 33.50
CA VAL A 483 -28.86 33.06 33.49
C VAL A 483 -29.54 33.40 34.82
N GLN A 484 -29.89 32.39 35.62
CA GLN A 484 -30.69 32.58 36.82
C GLN A 484 -29.88 33.34 37.90
N GLY A 485 -30.44 34.44 38.41
CA GLY A 485 -29.83 35.22 39.51
C GLY A 485 -28.82 36.30 39.08
N LEU A 486 -28.50 36.42 37.78
CA LEU A 486 -27.69 37.53 37.26
C LEU A 486 -28.50 38.84 37.17
N SER A 487 -27.83 39.99 37.06
CA SER A 487 -28.49 41.30 36.84
C SER A 487 -29.21 41.35 35.49
N GLU A 488 -30.30 42.13 35.37
CA GLU A 488 -31.09 42.21 34.12
C GLU A 488 -30.24 42.57 32.89
N GLU A 489 -29.25 43.45 33.04
CA GLU A 489 -28.34 43.85 31.96
C GLU A 489 -27.42 42.70 31.52
N THR A 490 -26.82 41.97 32.46
CA THR A 490 -25.98 40.80 32.18
C THR A 490 -26.80 39.65 31.60
N GLN A 491 -28.03 39.43 32.09
CA GLN A 491 -28.92 38.38 31.59
C GLN A 491 -29.20 38.52 30.10
N VAL A 492 -29.51 39.74 29.62
CA VAL A 492 -29.78 39.98 28.20
C VAL A 492 -28.56 39.63 27.34
N GLY A 493 -27.36 40.05 27.76
CA GLY A 493 -26.14 39.74 27.02
C GLY A 493 -25.82 38.24 27.00
N VAL A 494 -26.01 37.55 28.12
CA VAL A 494 -25.77 36.10 28.23
C VAL A 494 -26.78 35.32 27.39
N GLN A 495 -28.06 35.69 27.41
CA GLN A 495 -29.08 35.10 26.55
C GLN A 495 -28.76 35.29 25.06
N LEU A 496 -28.28 36.47 24.67
CA LEU A 496 -27.89 36.74 23.29
C LEU A 496 -26.70 35.88 22.85
N LEU A 497 -25.66 35.79 23.68
CA LEU A 497 -24.50 34.92 23.42
C LEU A 497 -24.90 33.44 23.37
N PHE A 498 -25.80 33.01 24.25
CA PHE A 498 -26.35 31.65 24.27
C PHE A 498 -27.06 31.30 22.97
N TRP A 499 -28.03 32.12 22.53
CA TRP A 499 -28.73 31.86 21.28
C TRP A 499 -27.81 31.92 20.06
N THR A 500 -26.83 32.83 20.06
CA THR A 500 -25.84 32.92 18.98
C THR A 500 -24.89 31.72 18.97
N PHE A 501 -24.47 31.23 20.14
CA PHE A 501 -23.67 30.02 20.28
C PHE A 501 -24.43 28.81 19.75
N LEU A 502 -25.67 28.60 20.20
CA LEU A 502 -26.52 27.50 19.73
C LEU A 502 -26.78 27.57 18.22
N ALA A 503 -27.06 28.76 17.69
CA ALA A 503 -27.26 28.92 16.25
C ALA A 503 -25.99 28.59 15.46
N SER A 504 -24.83 29.04 15.94
CA SER A 504 -23.54 28.76 15.29
C SER A 504 -23.17 27.28 15.40
N SER A 505 -23.33 26.65 16.56
CA SER A 505 -22.94 25.26 16.77
C SER A 505 -23.88 24.27 16.07
N TYR A 506 -25.21 24.46 16.17
CA TYR A 506 -26.17 23.53 15.59
C TYR A 506 -26.47 23.80 14.12
N PHE A 507 -26.71 25.04 13.72
CA PHE A 507 -27.09 25.31 12.32
C PHE A 507 -25.91 25.40 11.38
N VAL A 508 -24.73 25.81 11.87
CA VAL A 508 -23.55 25.93 11.01
C VAL A 508 -22.62 24.73 11.20
N LEU A 509 -22.09 24.54 12.41
CA LEU A 509 -21.03 23.54 12.62
C LEU A 509 -21.52 22.10 12.48
N LEU A 510 -22.67 21.74 13.07
CA LEU A 510 -23.21 20.38 12.93
C LEU A 510 -23.58 20.04 11.48
N ASN A 511 -24.21 20.98 10.76
CA ASN A 511 -24.54 20.79 9.34
C ASN A 511 -23.29 20.61 8.47
N LEU A 512 -22.22 21.35 8.77
CA LEU A 512 -20.93 21.19 8.08
C LEU A 512 -20.29 19.83 8.39
N LEU A 513 -20.35 19.38 9.65
CA LEU A 513 -19.85 18.06 10.04
C LEU A 513 -20.61 16.93 9.33
N ILE A 514 -21.94 17.04 9.23
CA ILE A 514 -22.77 16.06 8.49
C ILE A 514 -22.37 16.04 7.01
N ALA A 515 -22.14 17.21 6.41
CA ALA A 515 -21.69 17.27 5.01
C ALA A 515 -20.33 16.57 4.82
N ILE A 516 -19.37 16.80 5.71
CA ILE A 516 -18.07 16.12 5.69
C ILE A 516 -18.26 14.60 5.83
N PHE A 517 -19.10 14.15 6.77
CA PHE A 517 -19.39 12.73 6.94
C PHE A 517 -20.00 12.10 5.70
N ASN A 518 -20.93 12.79 5.02
CA ASN A 518 -21.53 12.25 3.80
C ASN A 518 -20.50 12.11 2.66
N THR A 519 -19.64 13.12 2.45
CA THR A 519 -18.58 13.04 1.44
C THR A 519 -17.57 11.94 1.76
N THR A 520 -17.21 11.79 3.04
CA THR A 520 -16.29 10.74 3.48
C THR A 520 -16.91 9.36 3.35
N TYR A 521 -18.19 9.21 3.69
CA TYR A 521 -18.95 7.98 3.48
C TYR A 521 -18.91 7.54 2.02
N GLU A 522 -19.29 8.43 1.10
CA GLU A 522 -19.34 8.16 -0.33
C GLU A 522 -17.95 7.80 -0.89
N ARG A 523 -16.90 8.48 -0.43
CA ARG A 523 -15.51 8.18 -0.83
C ARG A 523 -15.01 6.84 -0.33
N ILE A 524 -15.39 6.44 0.89
CA ILE A 524 -14.87 5.21 1.50
C ILE A 524 -15.67 4.01 1.05
N ILE A 525 -17.00 4.11 0.93
CA ILE A 525 -17.80 2.93 0.59
C ILE A 525 -17.38 2.31 -0.73
N SER A 526 -16.99 3.13 -1.72
CA SER A 526 -16.46 2.69 -3.00
C SER A 526 -15.10 1.98 -2.90
N ASN A 527 -14.32 2.24 -1.84
CA ASN A 527 -12.99 1.67 -1.61
C ASN A 527 -12.93 0.77 -0.36
N SER A 528 -14.05 0.52 0.30
CA SER A 528 -14.09 -0.13 1.62
C SER A 528 -13.76 -1.62 1.57
N ILE A 529 -14.07 -2.27 0.44
CA ILE A 529 -13.76 -3.69 0.21
C ILE A 529 -12.24 -3.88 -0.01
N PRO A 530 -11.57 -3.15 -0.92
CA PRO A 530 -10.12 -3.21 -1.06
C PRO A 530 -9.38 -2.93 0.26
N GLU A 531 -9.82 -1.91 1.01
CA GLU A 531 -9.23 -1.57 2.32
C GLU A 531 -9.41 -2.69 3.34
N TRP A 532 -10.60 -3.29 3.40
CA TRP A 532 -10.85 -4.43 4.29
C TRP A 532 -10.01 -5.65 3.90
N LEU A 533 -9.92 -5.98 2.61
CA LEU A 533 -9.09 -7.08 2.10
C LEU A 533 -7.62 -6.84 2.40
N TYR A 534 -7.16 -5.59 2.30
CA TYR A 534 -5.80 -5.18 2.63
C TYR A 534 -5.48 -5.45 4.11
N VAL A 535 -6.34 -5.00 5.03
CA VAL A 535 -6.18 -5.28 6.47
C VAL A 535 -6.21 -6.78 6.75
N LYS A 536 -7.10 -7.52 6.09
CA LYS A 536 -7.23 -8.97 6.23
C LYS A 536 -5.95 -9.70 5.77
N LEU A 537 -5.43 -9.36 4.59
CA LEU A 537 -4.20 -9.95 4.04
C LEU A 537 -2.98 -9.60 4.90
N ALA A 538 -2.82 -8.34 5.30
CA ALA A 538 -1.72 -7.92 6.17
C ALA A 538 -1.71 -8.70 7.50
N THR A 539 -2.89 -8.99 8.05
CA THR A 539 -3.04 -9.83 9.25
C THR A 539 -2.62 -11.28 8.99
N MET A 540 -2.98 -11.84 7.82
CA MET A 540 -2.59 -13.21 7.45
C MET A 540 -1.09 -13.34 7.26
N LEU A 541 -0.44 -12.37 6.63
CA LEU A 541 1.02 -12.35 6.44
C LEU A 541 1.76 -12.25 7.78
N GLU A 542 1.19 -11.52 8.75
CA GLU A 542 1.69 -11.53 10.12
C GLU A 542 1.62 -12.94 10.74
N PHE A 543 0.55 -13.69 10.49
CA PHE A 543 0.41 -15.06 10.98
C PHE A 543 1.36 -16.04 10.28
N GLU A 544 1.59 -15.84 8.99
CA GLU A 544 2.50 -16.64 8.17
C GLU A 544 3.97 -16.51 8.60
N SER A 545 4.34 -15.37 9.22
CA SER A 545 5.67 -15.19 9.80
C SER A 545 6.01 -16.18 10.94
N ASP A 546 4.99 -16.82 11.53
CA ASP A 546 5.16 -17.90 12.52
C ASP A 546 5.33 -19.25 11.82
N ALA A 547 6.49 -19.44 11.18
CA ALA A 547 6.81 -20.63 10.37
C ALA A 547 6.81 -21.96 11.17
N GLU A 548 6.86 -21.91 12.50
CA GLU A 548 6.76 -23.09 13.36
C GLU A 548 5.31 -23.58 13.52
N ASN A 549 4.33 -22.78 13.09
CA ASN A 549 2.92 -23.14 13.21
C ASN A 549 2.57 -24.32 12.28
N PRO A 550 1.99 -25.42 12.80
CA PRO A 550 1.62 -26.58 11.99
C PRO A 550 0.64 -26.27 10.86
N GLY A 551 -0.23 -25.26 11.04
CA GLY A 551 -1.16 -24.81 10.00
C GLY A 551 -0.45 -24.15 8.82
N VAL A 552 0.59 -23.35 9.11
CA VAL A 552 1.44 -22.72 8.09
C VAL A 552 2.25 -23.79 7.36
N GLN A 553 2.91 -24.68 8.09
CA GLN A 553 3.67 -25.79 7.49
C GLN A 553 2.80 -26.70 6.61
N LYS A 554 1.57 -26.99 7.05
CA LYS A 554 0.61 -27.77 6.26
C LYS A 554 0.17 -27.02 5.00
N TYR A 555 -0.01 -25.71 5.09
CA TYR A 555 -0.35 -24.89 3.93
C TYR A 555 0.81 -24.87 2.92
N ASP A 556 2.03 -24.64 3.38
CA ASP A 556 3.24 -24.66 2.56
C ASP A 556 3.41 -26.02 1.88
N TRP A 557 3.18 -27.12 2.61
CA TRP A 557 3.21 -28.47 2.05
C TRP A 557 2.10 -28.73 1.02
N LEU A 558 0.87 -28.25 1.25
CA LEU A 558 -0.24 -28.41 0.29
C LEU A 558 -0.11 -27.53 -0.95
N ALA A 559 0.64 -26.43 -0.85
CA ALA A 559 0.90 -25.54 -1.95
C ALA A 559 2.02 -26.05 -2.88
N GLY A 560 2.83 -27.02 -2.42
CA GLY A 560 3.92 -27.65 -3.16
C GLY A 560 3.52 -28.95 -3.83
#